data_AF-A0A0Q7SSZ1-F1
#
_entry.id   AF-A0A0Q7SSZ1-F1
#
_cell.length_a   1.000
_cell.length_b   1.000
_cell.length_c   1.000
_cell.angle_alpha   90.00
_cell.angle_beta   90.00
_cell.angle_gamma   90.00
#
_symmetry.space_group_name_H-M   'P 1'
#
loop_
_entity.id
_entity.type
_entity.pdbx_description
1 polymer ?
#
loop_
_entity_poly.entity_id
_entity_poly.type
_entity_poly.pdbx_seq_one_letter_code
_entity_poly.pdbx_strand_id
1 'polypeptide(L)'
;MMLDLQLIWAGLIATAVLLYVTLDGFDLGVGILFPFAKSKEERDVMMNTIAPVWDGNETWLVLGGGGLLAAFPLAYSVLMPALYLPVLLMLAGLILRGVAFEFRFRARNRGRKFWTQMFAGGSILTALAQGLILGGFIQGVTVADNRFAGGPFDWLTPYTLLVAAGIVVGYALLGGTWLMMKTSDNLHGDAKRWTLISAAGVAVLLAAVSVATLFVHPRIADRWGFDASAGLAVDWATLAPLLAIPVLGLAGLAVVFAMARKGSHRWPFVGAMVVFLSGYLGLAASFMPSIVPYDIDFRQAAAPDNALALMLVGTAAILPLILGYTGWVYWVFRGKMDADAGYHH
;
A
#
# COMPACT_ATOMS: atom_id res chain seq x y z
N MET A 1 -1.99 12.16 -33.93
CA MET A 1 -2.50 11.66 -32.63
C MET A 1 -2.04 12.65 -31.57
N MET A 2 -2.95 13.37 -30.93
CA MET A 2 -2.60 14.20 -29.77
C MET A 2 -2.43 13.27 -28.56
N LEU A 3 -1.40 13.46 -27.73
CA LEU A 3 -1.19 12.68 -26.51
C LEU A 3 -2.32 12.98 -25.51
N ASP A 4 -2.96 11.95 -24.95
CA ASP A 4 -3.91 12.11 -23.83
C ASP A 4 -3.12 12.33 -22.53
N LEU A 5 -2.74 13.58 -22.29
CA LEU A 5 -1.91 13.98 -21.14
C LEU A 5 -2.56 13.62 -19.81
N GLN A 6 -3.89 13.74 -19.73
CA GLN A 6 -4.67 13.49 -18.52
C GLN A 6 -4.64 12.00 -18.17
N LEU A 7 -4.79 11.13 -19.16
CA LEU A 7 -4.68 9.68 -18.97
C LEU A 7 -3.25 9.26 -18.61
N ILE A 8 -2.24 9.86 -19.25
CA ILE A 8 -0.83 9.60 -18.92
C ILE A 8 -0.55 9.95 -17.45
N TRP A 9 -0.97 11.13 -16.99
CA TRP A 9 -0.79 11.55 -15.61
C TRP A 9 -1.57 10.69 -14.61
N ALA A 10 -2.81 10.30 -14.94
CA ALA A 10 -3.59 9.38 -14.13
C ALA A 10 -2.85 8.03 -13.97
N GLY A 11 -2.30 7.50 -15.07
CA GLY A 11 -1.50 6.28 -15.07
C GLY A 11 -0.20 6.40 -14.28
N LEU A 12 0.50 7.54 -14.36
CA LEU A 12 1.73 7.80 -13.61
C LEU A 12 1.47 7.83 -12.10
N ILE A 13 0.43 8.53 -11.65
CA ILE A 13 0.06 8.60 -10.23
C ILE A 13 -0.43 7.24 -9.74
N ALA A 14 -1.27 6.55 -10.52
CA ALA A 14 -1.71 5.20 -10.19
C ALA A 14 -0.51 4.26 -9.99
N THR A 15 0.45 4.30 -10.92
CA THR A 15 1.70 3.53 -10.82
C THR A 15 2.51 3.92 -9.59
N ALA A 16 2.63 5.21 -9.28
CA ALA A 16 3.34 5.68 -8.08
C ALA A 16 2.68 5.16 -6.79
N VAL A 17 1.35 5.18 -6.70
CA VAL A 17 0.61 4.64 -5.53
C VAL A 17 0.80 3.13 -5.42
N LEU A 18 0.74 2.39 -6.54
CA LEU A 18 1.00 0.95 -6.54
C LEU A 18 2.42 0.63 -6.08
N LEU A 19 3.42 1.35 -6.60
CA LEU A 19 4.82 1.19 -6.19
C LEU A 19 5.01 1.54 -4.71
N TYR A 20 4.38 2.60 -4.21
CA TYR A 20 4.43 2.94 -2.80
C TYR A 20 3.87 1.82 -1.91
N VAL A 21 2.62 1.40 -2.17
CA VAL A 21 1.93 0.36 -1.39
C VAL A 21 2.67 -0.97 -1.43
N THR A 22 3.33 -1.29 -2.55
CA THR A 22 4.05 -2.56 -2.68
C THR A 22 5.46 -2.52 -2.10
N LEU A 23 6.20 -1.44 -2.31
CA LEU A 23 7.58 -1.30 -1.85
C LEU A 23 7.65 -0.89 -0.38
N ASP A 24 6.99 0.20 0.00
CA ASP A 24 6.97 0.63 1.40
C ASP A 24 6.09 -0.30 2.26
N GLY A 25 5.16 -1.03 1.64
CA GLY A 25 4.31 -2.01 2.33
C GLY A 25 5.09 -3.14 3.00
N PHE A 26 6.20 -3.62 2.41
CA PHE A 26 7.04 -4.60 3.10
C PHE A 26 7.92 -3.95 4.19
N ASP A 27 8.35 -2.70 4.02
CA ASP A 27 9.11 -1.96 5.05
C ASP A 27 8.26 -1.74 6.30
N LEU A 28 7.03 -1.24 6.12
CA LEU A 28 6.03 -1.13 7.17
C LEU A 28 5.69 -2.50 7.74
N GLY A 29 5.61 -3.53 6.91
CA GLY A 29 5.41 -4.91 7.30
C GLY A 29 6.47 -5.44 8.26
N VAL A 30 7.75 -5.18 7.98
CA VAL A 30 8.86 -5.53 8.87
C VAL A 30 8.70 -4.80 10.21
N GLY A 31 8.29 -3.53 10.19
CA GLY A 31 7.99 -2.76 11.39
C GLY A 31 6.82 -3.30 12.21
N ILE A 32 5.73 -3.74 11.55
CA ILE A 32 4.59 -4.39 12.20
C ILE A 32 5.00 -5.71 12.87
N LEU A 33 5.88 -6.48 12.22
CA LEU A 33 6.36 -7.76 12.76
C LEU A 33 7.46 -7.61 13.81
N PHE A 34 8.08 -6.43 13.89
CA PHE A 34 9.24 -6.15 14.75
C PHE A 34 9.09 -6.50 16.23
N PRO A 35 7.92 -6.31 16.87
CA PRO A 35 7.73 -6.69 18.27
C PRO A 35 7.84 -8.20 18.51
N PHE A 36 7.55 -9.03 17.51
CA PHE A 36 7.48 -10.49 17.63
C PHE A 36 8.84 -11.19 17.53
N ALA A 37 9.90 -10.47 17.12
CA ALA A 37 11.27 -10.99 17.17
C ALA A 37 11.69 -11.30 18.62
N LYS A 38 12.38 -12.41 18.82
CA LYS A 38 12.73 -12.92 20.15
C LYS A 38 13.94 -12.20 20.72
N SER A 39 14.95 -11.98 19.88
CA SER A 39 16.23 -11.41 20.32
C SER A 39 16.45 -9.98 19.82
N LYS A 40 17.52 -9.35 20.31
CA LYS A 40 17.95 -8.04 19.85
C LYS A 40 18.61 -8.16 18.48
N GLU A 41 19.34 -9.25 18.27
CA GLU A 41 20.09 -9.61 17.07
C GLU A 41 19.11 -9.85 15.90
N GLU A 42 18.02 -10.57 16.13
CA GLU A 42 16.96 -10.77 15.13
C GLU A 42 16.36 -9.44 14.68
N ARG A 43 16.10 -8.52 15.62
CA ARG A 43 15.61 -7.17 15.32
C ARG A 43 16.62 -6.36 14.50
N ASP A 44 17.90 -6.52 14.76
CA ASP A 44 18.94 -5.82 14.00
C ASP A 44 19.01 -6.35 12.57
N VAL A 45 18.95 -7.68 12.40
CA VAL A 45 18.88 -8.31 11.07
C VAL A 45 17.64 -7.83 10.32
N MET A 46 16.45 -7.82 10.95
CA MET A 46 15.21 -7.34 10.35
C MET A 46 15.36 -5.91 9.81
N MET A 47 15.86 -4.96 10.61
CA MET A 47 16.07 -3.58 10.15
C MET A 47 17.08 -3.49 9.01
N ASN A 48 18.17 -4.25 9.10
CA ASN A 48 19.20 -4.25 8.07
C ASN A 48 18.68 -4.78 6.72
N THR A 49 17.63 -5.62 6.71
CA THR A 49 17.03 -6.09 5.45
C THR A 49 16.38 -4.98 4.61
N ILE A 50 15.96 -3.88 5.26
CA ILE A 50 15.25 -2.77 4.62
C ILE A 50 16.05 -1.47 4.59
N ALA A 51 17.13 -1.37 5.40
CA ALA A 51 18.00 -0.19 5.49
C ALA A 51 18.43 0.41 4.15
N PRO A 52 18.77 -0.37 3.10
CA PRO A 52 19.23 0.21 1.84
C PRO A 52 18.11 0.77 0.94
N VAL A 53 16.83 0.47 1.22
CA VAL A 53 15.73 0.71 0.28
C VAL A 53 14.59 1.54 0.86
N TRP A 54 14.39 1.58 2.18
CA TRP A 54 13.20 2.17 2.79
C TRP A 54 12.98 3.64 2.44
N ASP A 55 14.03 4.47 2.49
CA ASP A 55 13.96 5.90 2.17
C ASP A 55 13.59 6.12 0.69
N GLY A 56 14.16 5.29 -0.20
CA GLY A 56 13.80 5.27 -1.62
C GLY A 56 12.36 4.86 -1.87
N ASN A 57 11.83 3.92 -1.09
CA ASN A 57 10.45 3.45 -1.22
C ASN A 57 9.43 4.53 -0.83
N GLU A 58 9.73 5.36 0.18
CA GLU A 58 8.88 6.50 0.57
C GLU A 58 8.74 7.56 -0.53
N THR A 59 9.73 7.70 -1.44
CA THR A 59 9.67 8.72 -2.50
C THR A 59 8.48 8.55 -3.45
N TRP A 60 7.96 7.33 -3.60
CA TRP A 60 6.77 7.06 -4.41
C TRP A 60 5.50 7.69 -3.82
N LEU A 61 5.41 7.81 -2.49
CA LEU A 61 4.32 8.54 -1.85
C LEU A 61 4.36 10.03 -2.20
N VAL A 62 5.56 10.61 -2.24
CA VAL A 62 5.76 12.02 -2.61
C VAL A 62 5.35 12.25 -4.07
N LEU A 63 5.71 11.35 -4.98
CA LEU A 63 5.24 11.42 -6.36
C LEU A 63 3.72 11.23 -6.45
N GLY A 64 3.12 10.33 -5.66
CA GLY A 64 1.68 10.13 -5.59
C GLY A 64 0.93 11.39 -5.13
N GLY A 65 1.27 11.92 -3.95
CA GLY A 65 0.61 13.09 -3.36
C GLY A 65 0.93 14.40 -4.06
N GLY A 66 2.20 14.65 -4.36
CA GLY A 66 2.65 15.83 -5.10
C GLY A 66 2.21 15.81 -6.55
N GLY A 67 2.21 14.63 -7.19
CA GLY A 67 1.66 14.43 -8.53
C GLY A 67 0.16 14.66 -8.57
N LEU A 68 -0.59 14.23 -7.55
CA LEU A 68 -2.03 14.50 -7.44
C LEU A 68 -2.31 16.00 -7.35
N LEU A 69 -1.57 16.73 -6.51
CA LEU A 69 -1.67 18.20 -6.43
C LEU A 69 -1.38 18.86 -7.78
N ALA A 70 -0.31 18.43 -8.46
CA ALA A 70 0.16 19.08 -9.67
C ALA A 70 -0.72 18.77 -10.89
N ALA A 71 -1.07 17.50 -11.10
CA ALA A 71 -1.80 17.06 -12.27
C ALA A 71 -3.33 17.09 -12.09
N PHE A 72 -3.83 16.93 -10.86
CA PHE A 72 -5.27 16.88 -10.56
C PHE A 72 -5.64 17.77 -9.35
N PRO A 73 -5.40 19.09 -9.43
CA PRO A 73 -5.55 20.00 -8.29
C PRO A 73 -6.97 20.01 -7.71
N LEU A 74 -8.00 19.82 -8.54
CA LEU A 74 -9.38 19.73 -8.07
C LEU A 74 -9.57 18.50 -7.17
N ALA A 75 -9.11 17.32 -7.61
CA ALA A 75 -9.18 16.10 -6.80
C ALA A 75 -8.40 16.25 -5.49
N TYR A 76 -7.21 16.84 -5.54
CA TYR A 76 -6.41 17.15 -4.34
C TYR A 76 -7.18 18.03 -3.36
N SER A 77 -7.84 19.09 -3.86
CA SER A 77 -8.59 20.04 -3.03
C SER A 77 -9.83 19.45 -2.35
N VAL A 78 -10.38 18.35 -2.89
CA VAL A 78 -11.52 17.63 -2.31
C VAL A 78 -11.06 16.54 -1.34
N LEU A 79 -10.08 15.73 -1.75
CA LEU A 79 -9.65 14.56 -0.97
C LEU A 79 -8.81 14.93 0.25
N MET A 80 -7.92 15.94 0.16
CA MET A 80 -7.03 16.29 1.26
C MET A 80 -7.77 16.80 2.50
N PRO A 81 -8.77 17.70 2.39
CA PRO A 81 -9.58 18.07 3.55
C PRO A 81 -10.40 16.90 4.10
N ALA A 82 -10.98 16.06 3.23
CA ALA A 82 -11.78 14.92 3.64
C ALA A 82 -10.98 13.87 4.44
N LEU A 83 -9.73 13.68 4.07
CA LEU A 83 -8.82 12.69 4.66
C LEU A 83 -7.69 13.34 5.48
N TYR A 84 -7.90 14.58 5.94
CA TYR A 84 -6.87 15.38 6.61
C TYR A 84 -6.28 14.68 7.83
N LEU A 85 -7.13 14.18 8.73
CA LEU A 85 -6.69 13.49 9.94
C LEU A 85 -5.96 12.17 9.62
N PRO A 86 -6.50 11.26 8.77
CA PRO A 86 -5.75 10.09 8.32
C PRO A 86 -4.39 10.41 7.70
N VAL A 87 -4.31 11.41 6.82
CA VAL A 87 -3.03 11.83 6.21
C VAL A 87 -2.06 12.35 7.27
N LEU A 88 -2.53 13.15 8.24
CA LEU A 88 -1.70 13.63 9.34
C LEU A 88 -1.17 12.48 10.21
N LEU A 89 -2.01 11.50 10.53
CA LEU A 89 -1.61 10.29 11.27
C LEU A 89 -0.57 9.48 10.49
N MET A 90 -0.75 9.35 9.17
CA MET A 90 0.18 8.67 8.29
C MET A 90 1.56 9.35 8.31
N LEU A 91 1.61 10.67 8.15
CA LEU A 91 2.85 11.45 8.19
C LEU A 91 3.52 11.39 9.57
N ALA A 92 2.74 11.48 10.65
CA ALA A 92 3.27 11.33 12.01
C ALA A 92 3.89 9.93 12.22
N GLY A 93 3.24 8.88 11.71
CA GLY A 93 3.77 7.52 11.75
C GLY A 93 5.06 7.35 10.93
N LEU A 94 5.13 7.96 9.73
CA LEU A 94 6.32 7.93 8.87
C LEU A 94 7.50 8.66 9.53
N ILE A 95 7.28 9.86 10.07
CA ILE A 95 8.29 10.60 10.82
C ILE A 95 8.78 9.77 12.01
N LEU A 96 7.85 9.19 12.77
CA LEU A 96 8.21 8.37 13.93
C LEU A 96 9.04 7.15 13.54
N ARG A 97 8.68 6.50 12.44
CA ARG A 97 9.41 5.36 11.87
C ARG A 97 10.82 5.75 11.43
N GLY A 98 10.96 6.79 10.62
CA GLY A 98 12.25 7.25 10.09
C GLY A 98 13.21 7.69 11.20
N VAL A 99 12.72 8.47 12.17
CA VAL A 99 13.51 8.86 13.34
C VAL A 99 13.88 7.63 14.18
N ALA A 100 12.94 6.71 14.43
CA ALA A 100 13.25 5.50 15.17
C ALA A 100 14.30 4.63 14.48
N PHE A 101 14.29 4.59 13.14
CA PHE A 101 15.26 3.84 12.35
C PHE A 101 16.70 4.33 12.62
N GLU A 102 16.93 5.63 12.47
CA GLU A 102 18.25 6.25 12.65
C GLU A 102 18.72 6.24 14.12
N PHE A 103 17.83 6.58 15.05
CA PHE A 103 18.22 6.75 16.46
C PHE A 103 18.36 5.42 17.20
N ARG A 104 17.70 4.33 16.76
CA ARG A 104 17.82 3.03 17.43
C ARG A 104 19.24 2.47 17.42
N PHE A 105 19.99 2.68 16.32
CA PHE A 105 21.39 2.22 16.22
C PHE A 105 22.31 2.98 17.19
N ARG A 106 22.02 4.25 17.46
CA ARG A 106 22.82 5.11 18.33
C ARG A 106 22.44 4.98 19.82
N ALA A 107 21.24 4.50 20.11
CA ALA A 107 20.70 4.46 21.47
C ALA A 107 21.21 3.28 22.30
N ARG A 108 21.48 3.55 23.59
CA ARG A 108 21.83 2.53 24.61
C ARG A 108 20.65 2.27 25.55
N ASN A 109 20.58 1.05 26.09
CA ASN A 109 19.66 0.63 27.15
C ASN A 109 18.20 1.08 26.92
N ARG A 110 17.69 1.99 27.76
CA ARG A 110 16.29 2.48 27.73
C ARG A 110 15.93 3.18 26.43
N GLY A 111 16.84 3.96 25.84
CA GLY A 111 16.59 4.65 24.57
C GLY A 111 16.33 3.67 23.43
N ARG A 112 17.04 2.54 23.41
CA ARG A 112 16.85 1.52 22.37
C ARG A 112 15.49 0.82 22.47
N LYS A 113 15.02 0.56 23.68
CA LYS A 113 13.66 0.00 23.91
C LYS A 113 12.59 0.97 23.44
N PHE A 114 12.74 2.26 23.75
CA PHE A 114 11.85 3.30 23.26
C PHE A 114 11.81 3.34 21.72
N TRP A 115 12.96 3.45 21.06
CA TRP A 115 13.00 3.48 19.59
C TRP A 115 12.53 2.18 18.93
N THR A 116 12.71 1.03 19.58
CA THR A 116 12.12 -0.24 19.13
C THR A 116 10.58 -0.18 19.12
N GLN A 117 9.98 0.41 20.16
CA GLN A 117 8.53 0.59 20.23
C GLN A 117 8.05 1.66 19.25
N MET A 118 8.80 2.74 19.06
CA MET A 118 8.46 3.80 18.11
C MET A 118 8.56 3.33 16.65
N PHE A 119 9.53 2.48 16.31
CA PHE A 119 9.63 1.89 14.97
C PHE A 119 8.40 1.02 14.64
N ALA A 120 8.00 0.15 15.57
CA ALA A 120 6.81 -0.68 15.41
C ALA A 120 5.52 0.16 15.42
N GLY A 121 5.39 1.07 16.39
CA GLY A 121 4.22 1.94 16.54
C GLY A 121 4.02 2.88 15.35
N GLY A 122 5.10 3.49 14.84
CA GLY A 122 5.07 4.32 13.64
C GLY A 122 4.64 3.52 12.42
N SER A 123 5.19 2.32 12.22
CA SER A 123 4.83 1.45 11.10
C SER A 123 3.37 0.99 11.15
N ILE A 124 2.87 0.61 12.33
CA ILE A 124 1.46 0.25 12.53
C ILE A 124 0.56 1.46 12.31
N LEU A 125 0.91 2.64 12.85
CA LEU A 125 0.14 3.86 12.68
C LEU A 125 0.03 4.28 11.22
N THR A 126 1.14 4.24 10.49
CA THR A 126 1.16 4.53 9.04
C THR A 126 0.30 3.54 8.27
N ALA A 127 0.41 2.24 8.54
CA ALA A 127 -0.40 1.21 7.87
C ALA A 127 -1.91 1.36 8.16
N LEU A 128 -2.28 1.62 9.42
CA LEU A 128 -3.65 1.91 9.82
C LEU A 128 -4.18 3.15 9.09
N ALA A 129 -3.41 4.24 9.10
CA ALA A 129 -3.78 5.48 8.45
C ALA A 129 -3.97 5.31 6.93
N GLN A 130 -3.12 4.53 6.26
CA GLN A 130 -3.28 4.22 4.84
C GLN A 130 -4.56 3.43 4.56
N GLY A 131 -4.92 2.47 5.40
CA GLY A 131 -6.18 1.76 5.19
C GLY A 131 -7.41 2.58 5.56
N LEU A 132 -7.30 3.54 6.49
CA LEU A 132 -8.34 4.56 6.71
C LEU A 132 -8.51 5.47 5.50
N ILE A 133 -7.40 5.92 4.89
CA ILE A 133 -7.39 6.69 3.63
C ILE A 133 -8.06 5.87 2.52
N LEU A 134 -7.66 4.61 2.33
CA LEU A 134 -8.20 3.75 1.29
C LEU A 134 -9.68 3.43 1.52
N GLY A 135 -10.07 3.12 2.75
CA GLY A 135 -11.47 2.87 3.10
C GLY A 135 -12.32 4.12 2.88
N GLY A 136 -11.82 5.29 3.31
CA GLY A 136 -12.46 6.59 3.11
C GLY A 136 -12.60 6.94 1.63
N PHE A 137 -11.59 6.62 0.83
CA PHE A 137 -11.66 6.74 -0.63
C PHE A 137 -12.75 5.83 -1.20
N ILE A 138 -12.74 4.53 -0.88
CA ILE A 138 -13.70 3.56 -1.44
C ILE A 138 -15.14 3.91 -1.07
N GLN A 139 -15.41 4.34 0.17
CA GLN A 139 -16.76 4.72 0.58
C GLN A 139 -17.24 6.04 -0.04
N GLY A 140 -16.33 6.83 -0.59
CA GLY A 140 -16.61 8.15 -1.13
C GLY A 140 -16.58 9.24 -0.06
N VAL A 141 -16.51 10.48 -0.54
CA VAL A 141 -16.50 11.69 0.30
C VAL A 141 -17.64 12.59 -0.14
N THR A 142 -18.21 13.35 0.79
CA THR A 142 -19.30 14.27 0.46
C THR A 142 -18.77 15.45 -0.33
N VAL A 143 -19.25 15.61 -1.56
CA VAL A 143 -18.89 16.72 -2.47
C VAL A 143 -20.10 17.59 -2.75
N ALA A 144 -19.94 18.90 -2.64
CA ALA A 144 -20.91 19.89 -3.11
C ALA A 144 -20.16 21.00 -3.86
N ASP A 145 -20.65 21.37 -5.05
CA ASP A 145 -20.01 22.40 -5.90
C ASP A 145 -18.51 22.19 -6.11
N ASN A 146 -18.10 20.95 -6.40
CA ASN A 146 -16.70 20.55 -6.58
C ASN A 146 -15.80 20.84 -5.37
N ARG A 147 -16.38 20.87 -4.16
CA ARG A 147 -15.68 21.10 -2.90
C ARG A 147 -16.07 20.05 -1.88
N PHE A 148 -15.15 19.74 -0.97
CA PHE A 148 -15.47 18.91 0.18
C PHE A 148 -16.53 19.59 1.05
N ALA A 149 -17.60 18.85 1.36
CA ALA A 149 -18.73 19.32 2.14
C ALA A 149 -19.10 18.37 3.30
N GLY A 150 -18.22 17.41 3.61
CA GLY A 150 -18.41 16.45 4.69
C GLY A 150 -17.90 16.93 6.05
N GLY A 151 -18.11 16.09 7.06
CA GLY A 151 -17.59 16.27 8.41
C GLY A 151 -16.14 15.79 8.58
N PRO A 152 -15.43 16.28 9.62
CA PRO A 152 -14.03 15.93 9.87
C PRO A 152 -13.78 14.46 10.25
N PHE A 153 -14.83 13.70 10.56
CA PHE A 153 -14.77 12.29 10.98
C PHE A 153 -15.56 11.35 10.06
N ASP A 154 -16.02 11.81 8.89
CA ASP A 154 -16.81 10.97 7.96
C ASP A 154 -16.01 9.74 7.46
N TRP A 155 -14.67 9.84 7.47
CA TRP A 155 -13.76 8.74 7.17
C TRP A 155 -13.72 7.66 8.25
N LEU A 156 -14.23 7.90 9.46
CA LEU A 156 -14.18 6.95 10.58
C LEU A 156 -15.47 6.13 10.63
N THR A 157 -15.50 5.04 9.87
CA THR A 157 -16.65 4.12 9.79
C THR A 157 -16.21 2.70 10.11
N PRO A 158 -17.15 1.78 10.46
CA PRO A 158 -16.81 0.38 10.62
C PRO A 158 -16.17 -0.23 9.37
N TYR A 159 -16.57 0.25 8.18
CA TYR A 159 -15.98 -0.16 6.92
C TYR A 159 -14.52 0.30 6.78
N THR A 160 -14.21 1.56 7.06
CA THR A 160 -12.81 2.04 6.96
C THR A 160 -11.90 1.37 7.98
N LEU A 161 -12.42 1.02 9.17
CA LEU A 161 -11.69 0.23 10.17
C LEU A 161 -11.41 -1.19 9.68
N LEU A 162 -12.36 -1.82 8.98
CA LEU A 162 -12.15 -3.13 8.35
C LEU A 162 -11.06 -3.08 7.28
N VAL A 163 -11.06 -2.06 6.43
CA VAL A 163 -10.02 -1.84 5.42
C VAL A 163 -8.67 -1.55 6.08
N ALA A 164 -8.63 -0.74 7.14
CA ALA A 164 -7.44 -0.47 7.95
C ALA A 164 -6.83 -1.73 8.55
N ALA A 165 -7.65 -2.60 9.13
CA ALA A 165 -7.20 -3.91 9.60
C ALA A 165 -6.66 -4.77 8.45
N GLY A 166 -7.34 -4.76 7.30
CA GLY A 166 -6.90 -5.43 6.07
C GLY A 166 -5.51 -4.99 5.62
N ILE A 167 -5.24 -3.69 5.56
CA ILE A 167 -3.95 -3.13 5.16
C ILE A 167 -2.85 -3.48 6.17
N VAL A 168 -3.10 -3.37 7.48
CA VAL A 168 -2.10 -3.76 8.49
C VAL A 168 -1.72 -5.23 8.36
N VAL A 169 -2.69 -6.13 8.21
CA VAL A 169 -2.43 -7.57 8.07
C VAL A 169 -1.80 -7.88 6.71
N GLY A 170 -2.19 -7.16 5.66
CA GLY A 170 -1.58 -7.23 4.33
C GLY A 170 -0.10 -6.83 4.33
N TYR A 171 0.25 -5.73 5.00
CA TYR A 171 1.65 -5.32 5.17
C TYR A 171 2.41 -6.30 6.04
N ALA A 172 1.82 -6.84 7.11
CA ALA A 172 2.43 -7.94 7.85
C ALA A 172 2.73 -9.15 6.95
N LEU A 173 1.87 -9.47 5.96
CA LEU A 173 2.15 -10.50 4.96
C LEU A 173 3.33 -10.12 4.04
N LEU A 174 3.37 -8.89 3.51
CA LEU A 174 4.49 -8.42 2.69
C LEU A 174 5.82 -8.43 3.47
N GLY A 175 5.82 -7.93 4.71
CA GLY A 175 6.98 -7.95 5.58
C GLY A 175 7.43 -9.37 5.93
N GLY A 176 6.49 -10.28 6.24
CA GLY A 176 6.80 -11.68 6.54
C GLY A 176 7.44 -12.38 5.35
N THR A 177 6.88 -12.21 4.15
CA THR A 177 7.42 -12.82 2.93
C THR A 177 8.74 -12.18 2.49
N TRP A 178 8.94 -10.89 2.72
CA TRP A 178 10.22 -10.21 2.54
C TRP A 178 11.30 -10.78 3.45
N LEU A 179 11.00 -10.96 4.74
CA LEU A 179 11.93 -11.56 5.71
C LEU A 179 12.27 -13.00 5.32
N MET A 180 11.31 -13.79 4.85
CA MET A 180 11.60 -15.14 4.31
C MET A 180 12.56 -15.10 3.11
N MET A 181 12.51 -14.04 2.31
CA MET A 181 13.41 -13.86 1.17
C MET A 181 14.82 -13.43 1.61
N LYS A 182 14.91 -12.58 2.64
CA LYS A 182 16.14 -11.90 3.04
C LYS A 182 16.91 -12.54 4.20
N THR A 183 16.29 -13.45 4.93
CA THR A 183 16.89 -14.04 6.14
C THR A 183 17.14 -15.55 6.00
N SER A 184 17.78 -16.13 7.01
CA SER A 184 18.13 -17.55 7.11
C SER A 184 17.79 -18.08 8.53
N ASP A 185 17.93 -19.39 8.71
CA ASP A 185 17.88 -20.08 10.01
C ASP A 185 16.62 -19.80 10.85
N ASN A 186 16.80 -19.45 12.13
CA ASN A 186 15.71 -19.27 13.09
C ASN A 186 14.76 -18.14 12.67
N LEU A 187 15.31 -17.03 12.17
CA LEU A 187 14.52 -15.88 11.74
C LEU A 187 13.70 -16.22 10.48
N HIS A 188 14.21 -17.06 9.59
CA HIS A 188 13.43 -17.59 8.46
C HIS A 188 12.27 -18.47 8.95
N GLY A 189 12.49 -19.29 9.98
CA GLY A 189 11.46 -20.10 10.62
C GLY A 189 10.34 -19.25 11.23
N ASP A 190 10.69 -18.18 11.94
CA ASP A 190 9.73 -17.24 12.52
C ASP A 190 9.01 -16.43 11.42
N ALA A 191 9.73 -15.96 10.40
CA ALA A 191 9.15 -15.27 9.24
C ALA A 191 8.15 -16.14 8.47
N LYS A 192 8.43 -17.44 8.35
CA LYS A 192 7.48 -18.43 7.80
C LYS A 192 6.20 -18.50 8.62
N ARG A 193 6.31 -18.56 9.94
CA ARG A 193 5.14 -18.59 10.83
C ARG A 193 4.32 -17.32 10.70
N TRP A 194 4.96 -16.16 10.74
CA TRP A 194 4.30 -14.86 10.57
C TRP A 194 3.60 -14.77 9.21
N THR A 195 4.28 -15.17 8.14
CA THR A 195 3.72 -15.23 6.78
C THR A 195 2.45 -16.07 6.72
N LEU A 196 2.42 -17.27 7.31
CA LEU A 196 1.26 -18.15 7.26
C LEU A 196 0.08 -17.60 8.07
N ILE A 197 0.35 -16.98 9.22
CA ILE A 197 -0.68 -16.33 10.05
C ILE A 197 -1.26 -15.12 9.30
N SER A 198 -0.40 -14.25 8.78
CA SER A 198 -0.82 -13.07 8.03
C SER A 198 -1.54 -13.44 6.74
N ALA A 199 -1.11 -14.49 6.03
CA ALA A 199 -1.81 -14.98 4.83
C ALA A 199 -3.24 -15.45 5.14
N ALA A 200 -3.44 -16.13 6.28
CA ALA A 200 -4.78 -16.53 6.72
C ALA A 200 -5.63 -15.30 7.10
N GLY A 201 -5.04 -14.34 7.80
CA GLY A 201 -5.70 -13.06 8.11
C GLY A 201 -6.09 -12.28 6.86
N VAL A 202 -5.18 -12.18 5.86
CA VAL A 202 -5.46 -11.55 4.56
C VAL A 202 -6.57 -12.29 3.84
N ALA A 203 -6.59 -13.62 3.81
CA ALA A 203 -7.67 -14.36 3.14
C ALA A 203 -9.04 -14.03 3.73
N VAL A 204 -9.15 -13.99 5.06
CA VAL A 204 -10.41 -13.65 5.76
C VAL A 204 -10.78 -12.18 5.53
N LEU A 205 -9.84 -11.25 5.72
CA LEU A 205 -10.10 -9.82 5.59
C LEU A 205 -10.35 -9.40 4.14
N LEU A 206 -9.68 -10.01 3.16
CA LEU A 206 -9.92 -9.77 1.75
C LEU A 206 -11.34 -10.20 1.37
N ALA A 207 -11.79 -11.37 1.83
CA ALA A 207 -13.16 -11.82 1.62
C ALA A 207 -14.17 -10.88 2.29
N ALA A 208 -13.91 -10.51 3.56
CA ALA A 208 -14.79 -9.61 4.31
C ALA A 208 -14.89 -8.22 3.67
N VAL A 209 -13.76 -7.62 3.27
CA VAL A 209 -13.71 -6.32 2.57
C VAL A 209 -14.40 -6.44 1.22
N SER A 210 -14.14 -7.49 0.43
CA SER A 210 -14.77 -7.65 -0.89
C SER A 210 -16.29 -7.72 -0.79
N VAL A 211 -16.82 -8.49 0.17
CA VAL A 211 -18.26 -8.57 0.43
C VAL A 211 -18.79 -7.22 0.93
N ALA A 212 -18.15 -6.63 1.94
CA ALA A 212 -18.60 -5.36 2.51
C ALA A 212 -18.64 -4.23 1.47
N THR A 213 -17.65 -4.19 0.57
CA THR A 213 -17.53 -3.19 -0.50
C THR A 213 -18.76 -3.15 -1.41
N LEU A 214 -19.40 -4.29 -1.67
CA LEU A 214 -20.63 -4.36 -2.48
C LEU A 214 -21.80 -3.61 -1.83
N PHE A 215 -21.78 -3.41 -0.51
CA PHE A 215 -22.83 -2.72 0.24
C PHE A 215 -22.48 -1.27 0.59
N VAL A 216 -21.26 -0.83 0.28
CA VAL A 216 -20.80 0.52 0.60
C VAL A 216 -21.46 1.56 -0.30
N HIS A 217 -21.53 1.29 -1.61
CA HIS A 217 -22.17 2.18 -2.56
C HIS A 217 -22.78 1.38 -3.72
N PRO A 218 -24.04 1.65 -4.14
CA PRO A 218 -24.72 0.88 -5.20
C PRO A 218 -23.93 0.81 -6.51
N ARG A 219 -23.32 1.93 -6.90
CA ARG A 219 -22.46 1.97 -8.11
C ARG A 219 -21.31 0.96 -8.08
N ILE A 220 -20.76 0.60 -6.92
CA ILE A 220 -19.73 -0.45 -6.88
C ILE A 220 -20.35 -1.80 -7.19
N ALA A 221 -21.49 -2.13 -6.57
CA ALA A 221 -22.21 -3.37 -6.84
C ALA A 221 -22.51 -3.50 -8.33
N ASP A 222 -23.06 -2.45 -8.95
CA ASP A 222 -23.38 -2.40 -10.38
C ASP A 222 -22.13 -2.63 -11.25
N ARG A 223 -20.99 -2.00 -10.90
CA ARG A 223 -19.70 -2.19 -11.60
C ARG A 223 -19.20 -3.63 -11.57
N TRP A 224 -19.55 -4.37 -10.52
CA TRP A 224 -19.20 -5.79 -10.37
C TRP A 224 -20.34 -6.73 -10.80
N GLY A 225 -21.38 -6.21 -11.46
CA GLY A 225 -22.49 -7.02 -11.94
C GLY A 225 -23.43 -7.52 -10.85
N PHE A 226 -23.47 -6.86 -9.69
CA PHE A 226 -24.41 -7.16 -8.60
C PHE A 226 -25.47 -6.08 -8.53
N ASP A 227 -26.73 -6.46 -8.75
CA ASP A 227 -27.86 -5.54 -8.56
C ASP A 227 -28.25 -5.48 -7.08
N ALA A 228 -27.83 -4.40 -6.41
CA ALA A 228 -28.14 -4.16 -5.01
C ALA A 228 -29.65 -3.94 -4.76
N SER A 229 -30.41 -3.48 -5.77
CA SER A 229 -31.84 -3.20 -5.66
C SER A 229 -32.71 -4.46 -5.78
N ALA A 230 -32.20 -5.49 -6.46
CA ALA A 230 -32.88 -6.77 -6.68
C ALA A 230 -32.35 -7.91 -5.79
N GLY A 231 -31.70 -7.59 -4.66
CA GLY A 231 -31.22 -8.60 -3.70
C GLY A 231 -29.96 -9.36 -4.14
N LEU A 232 -29.02 -8.67 -4.81
CA LEU A 232 -27.78 -9.20 -5.37
C LEU A 232 -27.98 -10.18 -6.55
N ALA A 233 -28.94 -9.86 -7.43
CA ALA A 233 -29.01 -10.55 -8.71
C ALA A 233 -27.69 -10.34 -9.47
N VAL A 234 -27.18 -11.40 -10.11
CA VAL A 234 -25.86 -11.39 -10.76
C VAL A 234 -26.02 -11.25 -12.27
N ASP A 235 -25.50 -10.15 -12.81
CA ASP A 235 -25.24 -9.99 -14.23
C ASP A 235 -23.87 -10.61 -14.59
N TRP A 236 -23.93 -11.82 -15.12
CA TRP A 236 -22.74 -12.56 -15.54
C TRP A 236 -22.00 -11.89 -16.71
N ALA A 237 -22.66 -11.08 -17.54
CA ALA A 237 -21.99 -10.41 -18.65
C ALA A 237 -21.00 -9.35 -18.13
N THR A 238 -21.36 -8.66 -17.04
CA THR A 238 -20.50 -7.69 -16.36
C THR A 238 -19.50 -8.36 -15.42
N LEU A 239 -19.92 -9.37 -14.66
CA LEU A 239 -19.06 -10.02 -13.66
C LEU A 239 -17.98 -10.92 -14.30
N ALA A 240 -18.30 -11.72 -15.33
CA ALA A 240 -17.40 -12.71 -15.90
C ALA A 240 -16.02 -12.16 -16.34
N PRO A 241 -15.91 -11.02 -17.06
CA PRO A 241 -14.60 -10.46 -17.42
C PRO A 241 -13.80 -9.98 -16.20
N LEU A 242 -14.47 -9.60 -15.11
CA LEU A 242 -13.83 -9.09 -13.89
C LEU A 242 -13.37 -10.22 -12.95
N LEU A 243 -13.90 -11.44 -13.06
CA LEU A 243 -13.54 -12.58 -12.21
C LEU A 243 -12.04 -12.93 -12.27
N ALA A 244 -11.33 -12.56 -13.33
CA ALA A 244 -9.88 -12.71 -13.41
C ALA A 244 -9.15 -12.00 -12.26
N ILE A 245 -9.69 -10.87 -11.76
CA ILE A 245 -9.10 -10.08 -10.68
C ILE A 245 -9.11 -10.86 -9.35
N PRO A 246 -10.25 -11.31 -8.80
CA PRO A 246 -10.25 -12.10 -7.56
C PRO A 246 -9.57 -13.46 -7.73
N VAL A 247 -9.66 -14.10 -8.90
CA VAL A 247 -8.93 -15.35 -9.18
C VAL A 247 -7.42 -15.14 -9.09
N LEU A 248 -6.90 -14.03 -9.61
CA LEU A 248 -5.49 -13.67 -9.49
C LEU A 248 -5.07 -13.53 -8.01
N GLY A 249 -5.90 -12.88 -7.18
CA GLY A 249 -5.63 -12.73 -5.75
C GLY A 249 -5.63 -14.08 -5.01
N LEU A 250 -6.59 -14.95 -5.31
CA LEU A 250 -6.65 -16.30 -4.76
C LEU A 250 -5.45 -17.16 -5.20
N ALA A 251 -5.03 -17.03 -6.45
CA ALA A 251 -3.82 -17.70 -6.95
C ALA A 251 -2.56 -17.20 -6.22
N GLY A 252 -2.44 -15.89 -5.98
CA GLY A 252 -1.39 -15.31 -5.17
C GLY A 252 -1.35 -15.88 -3.75
N LEU A 253 -2.51 -15.92 -3.07
CA LEU A 253 -2.64 -16.54 -1.74
C LEU A 253 -2.27 -18.03 -1.75
N ALA A 254 -2.70 -18.78 -2.77
CA ALA A 254 -2.36 -20.19 -2.92
C ALA A 254 -0.84 -20.39 -3.05
N VAL A 255 -0.16 -19.54 -3.83
CA VAL A 255 1.31 -19.53 -3.93
C VAL A 255 1.95 -19.24 -2.59
N VAL A 256 1.47 -18.23 -1.85
CA VAL A 256 1.97 -17.90 -0.50
C VAL A 256 1.87 -19.13 0.41
N PHE A 257 0.68 -19.72 0.56
CA PHE A 257 0.48 -20.86 1.45
C PHE A 257 1.32 -22.07 1.05
N ALA A 258 1.31 -22.45 -0.23
CA ALA A 258 2.03 -23.62 -0.71
C ALA A 258 3.55 -23.45 -0.54
N MET A 259 4.08 -22.30 -0.92
CA MET A 259 5.52 -22.06 -0.96
C MET A 259 6.09 -21.71 0.41
N ALA A 260 5.34 -21.00 1.25
CA ALA A 260 5.76 -20.74 2.63
C ALA A 260 5.81 -22.04 3.45
N ARG A 261 4.83 -22.94 3.28
CA ARG A 261 4.85 -24.28 3.92
C ARG A 261 6.07 -25.10 3.51
N LYS A 262 6.46 -25.04 2.24
CA LYS A 262 7.68 -25.66 1.70
C LYS A 262 8.98 -24.96 2.14
N GLY A 263 8.91 -23.82 2.83
CA GLY A 263 10.08 -23.06 3.27
C GLY A 263 10.82 -22.35 2.13
N SER A 264 10.15 -22.12 0.99
CA SER A 264 10.73 -21.38 -0.14
C SER A 264 10.98 -19.93 0.24
N HIS A 265 12.13 -19.39 -0.20
CA HIS A 265 12.55 -18.04 0.15
C HIS A 265 11.87 -16.96 -0.70
N ARG A 266 11.77 -17.13 -2.02
CA ARG A 266 11.35 -16.06 -2.95
C ARG A 266 9.87 -16.10 -3.33
N TRP A 267 9.37 -17.29 -3.63
CA TRP A 267 8.00 -17.46 -4.16
C TRP A 267 6.87 -16.93 -3.26
N PRO A 268 6.94 -17.00 -1.92
CA PRO A 268 5.93 -16.37 -1.08
C PRO A 268 5.81 -14.87 -1.31
N PHE A 269 6.93 -14.16 -1.51
CA PHE A 269 6.92 -12.72 -1.79
C PHE A 269 6.23 -12.40 -3.12
N VAL A 270 6.53 -13.17 -4.17
CA VAL A 270 5.85 -13.03 -5.47
C VAL A 270 4.34 -13.26 -5.32
N GLY A 271 3.94 -14.30 -4.58
CA GLY A 271 2.53 -14.55 -4.29
C GLY A 271 1.86 -13.38 -3.56
N ALA A 272 2.51 -12.80 -2.55
CA ALA A 272 1.99 -11.64 -1.84
C ALA A 272 1.88 -10.40 -2.74
N MET A 273 2.86 -10.14 -3.62
CA MET A 273 2.78 -9.07 -4.61
C MET A 273 1.58 -9.24 -5.55
N VAL A 274 1.29 -10.48 -5.98
CA VAL A 274 0.13 -10.80 -6.82
C VAL A 274 -1.19 -10.54 -6.08
N VAL A 275 -1.26 -10.82 -4.78
CA VAL A 275 -2.45 -10.48 -3.95
C VAL A 275 -2.68 -8.97 -3.92
N PHE A 276 -1.64 -8.18 -3.69
CA PHE A 276 -1.72 -6.72 -3.68
C PHE A 276 -2.08 -6.15 -5.06
N LEU A 277 -1.50 -6.70 -6.13
CA LEU A 277 -1.83 -6.32 -7.50
C LEU A 277 -3.30 -6.60 -7.82
N SER A 278 -3.83 -7.76 -7.40
CA SER A 278 -5.24 -8.11 -7.54
C SER A 278 -6.15 -7.10 -6.83
N GLY A 279 -5.86 -6.76 -5.56
CA GLY A 279 -6.61 -5.73 -4.84
C GLY A 279 -6.57 -4.37 -5.55
N TYR A 280 -5.39 -3.96 -6.02
CA TYR A 280 -5.21 -2.70 -6.75
C TYR A 280 -5.97 -2.66 -8.08
N LEU A 281 -5.94 -3.76 -8.87
CA LEU A 281 -6.74 -3.89 -10.08
C LEU A 281 -8.24 -3.86 -9.79
N GLY A 282 -8.67 -4.40 -8.64
CA GLY A 282 -10.05 -4.30 -8.17
C GLY A 282 -10.48 -2.86 -7.91
N LEU A 283 -9.61 -2.03 -7.33
CA LEU A 283 -9.86 -0.59 -7.18
C LEU A 283 -9.95 0.10 -8.55
N ALA A 284 -9.01 -0.19 -9.46
CA ALA A 284 -9.02 0.39 -10.80
C ALA A 284 -10.31 0.06 -11.57
N ALA A 285 -10.76 -1.20 -11.52
CA ALA A 285 -12.02 -1.63 -12.13
C ALA A 285 -13.25 -0.95 -11.51
N SER A 286 -13.21 -0.72 -10.19
CA SER A 286 -14.32 -0.11 -9.46
C SER A 286 -14.46 1.38 -9.75
N PHE A 287 -13.34 2.11 -9.88
CA PHE A 287 -13.37 3.57 -9.90
C PHE A 287 -13.07 4.21 -11.25
N MET A 288 -12.37 3.57 -12.19
CA MET A 288 -12.11 4.18 -13.50
C MET A 288 -13.43 4.59 -14.19
N PRO A 289 -13.60 5.84 -14.67
CA PRO A 289 -12.64 6.97 -14.78
C PRO A 289 -12.66 8.00 -13.63
N SER A 290 -13.37 7.74 -12.54
CA SER A 290 -13.45 8.64 -11.39
C SER A 290 -12.14 8.68 -10.59
N ILE A 291 -11.66 9.88 -10.28
CA ILE A 291 -10.49 10.12 -9.41
C ILE A 291 -10.92 10.59 -8.01
N VAL A 292 -12.08 11.24 -7.91
CA VAL A 292 -12.85 11.36 -6.66
C VAL A 292 -14.04 10.42 -6.81
N PRO A 293 -14.10 9.32 -6.04
CA PRO A 293 -15.12 8.30 -6.21
C PRO A 293 -16.54 8.88 -6.27
N TYR A 294 -17.30 8.45 -7.27
CA TYR A 294 -18.70 8.79 -7.56
C TYR A 294 -18.99 10.21 -8.04
N ASP A 295 -18.08 11.16 -7.89
CA ASP A 295 -18.36 12.58 -8.18
C ASP A 295 -17.54 13.16 -9.33
N ILE A 296 -16.21 12.97 -9.34
CA ILE A 296 -15.31 13.70 -10.24
C ILE A 296 -14.41 12.76 -11.03
N ASP A 297 -14.47 12.88 -12.36
CA ASP A 297 -13.63 12.15 -13.30
C ASP A 297 -12.22 12.74 -13.42
N PHE A 298 -11.23 11.90 -13.73
CA PHE A 298 -9.84 12.37 -13.87
C PHE A 298 -9.70 13.50 -14.90
N ARG A 299 -10.51 13.48 -15.96
CA ARG A 299 -10.50 14.54 -16.99
C ARG A 299 -11.06 15.87 -16.48
N GLN A 300 -12.07 15.81 -15.62
CA GLN A 300 -12.65 17.01 -14.99
C GLN A 300 -11.71 17.60 -13.95
N ALA A 301 -10.96 16.74 -13.26
CA ALA A 301 -10.04 17.16 -12.21
C ALA A 301 -8.69 17.67 -12.72
N ALA A 302 -8.38 17.46 -14.00
CA ALA A 302 -7.07 17.68 -14.57
C ALA A 302 -6.67 19.17 -14.62
N ALA A 303 -5.38 19.43 -14.43
CA ALA A 303 -4.79 20.74 -14.70
C ALA A 303 -4.82 21.07 -16.22
N PRO A 304 -4.66 22.34 -16.60
CA PRO A 304 -4.58 22.74 -18.00
C PRO A 304 -3.47 22.00 -18.78
N ASP A 305 -3.73 21.67 -20.04
CA ASP A 305 -2.84 20.84 -20.87
C ASP A 305 -1.42 21.40 -21.00
N ASN A 306 -1.25 22.72 -21.01
CA ASN A 306 0.08 23.36 -21.06
C ASN A 306 0.92 23.06 -19.80
N ALA A 307 0.28 23.04 -18.62
CA ALA A 307 0.93 22.68 -17.37
C ALA A 307 1.27 21.19 -17.35
N LEU A 308 0.33 20.32 -17.75
CA LEU A 308 0.55 18.88 -17.82
C LEU A 308 1.68 18.52 -18.79
N ALA A 309 1.75 19.17 -19.95
CA ALA A 309 2.79 18.96 -20.94
C ALA A 309 4.16 19.38 -20.42
N LEU A 310 4.26 20.58 -19.82
CA LEU A 310 5.51 21.09 -19.26
C LEU A 310 6.08 20.16 -18.18
N MET A 311 5.23 19.73 -17.24
CA MET A 311 5.66 18.80 -16.19
C MET A 311 6.05 17.44 -16.76
N LEU A 312 5.32 16.95 -17.77
CA LEU A 312 5.59 15.65 -18.39
C LEU A 312 6.98 15.61 -19.05
N VAL A 313 7.46 16.72 -19.62
CA VAL A 313 8.83 16.82 -20.15
C VAL A 313 9.87 16.54 -19.05
N GLY A 314 9.71 17.15 -17.88
CA GLY A 314 10.58 16.91 -16.73
C GLY A 314 10.48 15.47 -16.22
N THR A 315 9.25 14.97 -16.06
CA THR A 315 8.99 13.58 -15.62
C THR A 315 9.58 12.55 -16.59
N ALA A 316 9.49 12.78 -17.90
CA ALA A 316 10.03 11.88 -18.92
C ALA A 316 11.56 11.73 -18.84
N ALA A 317 12.27 12.75 -18.35
CA ALA A 317 13.71 12.68 -18.13
C ALA A 317 14.07 12.08 -16.75
N ILE A 318 13.38 12.53 -15.70
CA ILE A 318 13.72 12.19 -14.32
C ILE A 318 13.22 10.80 -13.92
N LEU A 319 12.02 10.40 -14.33
CA LEU A 319 11.41 9.14 -13.89
C LEU A 319 12.21 7.90 -14.35
N PRO A 320 12.71 7.81 -15.60
CA PRO A 320 13.58 6.70 -16.00
C PRO A 320 14.88 6.64 -15.21
N LEU A 321 15.45 7.80 -14.85
CA LEU A 321 16.65 7.87 -14.01
C LEU A 321 16.38 7.34 -12.60
N ILE A 322 15.25 7.74 -11.99
CA ILE A 322 14.82 7.24 -10.68
C ILE A 322 14.62 5.72 -10.74
N LEU A 323 13.88 5.22 -11.74
CA LEU A 323 13.65 3.78 -11.91
C LEU A 323 14.96 3.00 -12.12
N GLY A 324 15.89 3.54 -12.90
CA GLY A 324 17.21 2.95 -13.13
C GLY A 324 18.03 2.88 -11.84
N TYR A 325 18.05 3.98 -11.07
CA TYR A 325 18.71 4.03 -9.77
C TYR A 325 18.07 3.07 -8.76
N THR A 326 16.75 3.04 -8.64
CA THR A 326 16.04 2.09 -7.77
C THR A 326 16.36 0.65 -8.16
N GLY A 327 16.27 0.31 -9.45
CA GLY A 327 16.63 -1.01 -9.94
C GLY A 327 18.07 -1.40 -9.62
N TRP A 328 19.01 -0.46 -9.75
CA TRP A 328 20.40 -0.66 -9.37
C TRP A 328 20.57 -0.95 -7.86
N VAL A 329 19.93 -0.16 -6.98
CA VAL A 329 19.98 -0.38 -5.53
C VAL A 329 19.49 -1.78 -5.17
N TYR A 330 18.32 -2.19 -5.69
CA TYR A 330 17.79 -3.54 -5.44
C TYR A 330 18.70 -4.65 -6.00
N TRP A 331 19.38 -4.41 -7.12
CA TRP A 331 20.34 -5.34 -7.69
C TRP A 331 21.60 -5.49 -6.83
N VAL A 332 22.15 -4.39 -6.33
CA VAL A 332 23.32 -4.38 -5.43
C VAL A 332 23.00 -5.09 -4.11
N PHE A 333 21.87 -4.76 -3.49
CA PHE A 333 21.46 -5.31 -2.18
C PHE A 333 20.57 -6.57 -2.28
N ARG A 334 20.69 -7.35 -3.35
CA ARG A 334 19.88 -8.56 -3.56
C ARG A 334 20.20 -9.72 -2.63
N GLY A 335 21.38 -9.70 -2.00
CA GLY A 335 21.85 -10.73 -1.08
C GLY A 335 20.95 -10.93 0.15
N LYS A 336 21.20 -12.02 0.88
CA LYS A 336 20.61 -12.25 2.20
C LYS A 336 21.41 -11.49 3.26
N MET A 337 20.73 -11.11 4.34
CA MET A 337 21.36 -10.59 5.55
C MET A 337 21.64 -11.73 6.51
N ASP A 338 22.86 -11.76 7.05
CA ASP A 338 23.26 -12.61 8.17
C ASP A 338 23.56 -11.74 9.40
N ALA A 339 23.62 -12.33 10.59
CA ALA A 339 23.95 -11.64 11.84
C ALA A 339 25.32 -10.94 11.77
N ASP A 340 26.25 -11.50 11.01
CA ASP A 340 27.62 -10.97 10.81
C ASP A 340 27.71 -9.91 9.69
N ALA A 341 26.63 -9.68 8.93
CA ALA A 341 26.60 -8.77 7.79
C ALA A 341 26.07 -7.36 8.14
N GLY A 342 25.85 -7.05 9.42
CA GLY A 342 25.44 -5.72 9.87
C GLY A 342 26.54 -4.68 9.71
N TYR A 343 26.17 -3.43 9.43
CA TYR A 343 27.08 -2.29 9.46
C TYR A 343 27.69 -2.15 10.87
N HIS A 344 28.91 -2.67 11.05
CA HIS A 344 29.70 -2.47 12.25
C HIS A 344 30.48 -1.15 12.14
N HIS A 345 29.95 -0.11 12.78
CA HIS A 345 30.76 0.99 13.29
C HIS A 345 30.39 1.27 14.75
#